data_AF-A0A2K0TP61-F1
#
_entry.id   AF-A0A2K0TP61-F1
#
_cell.length_a   1.000
_cell.length_b   1.000
_cell.length_c   1.000
_cell.angle_alpha   90.00
_cell.angle_beta   90.00
_cell.angle_gamma   90.00
#
_symmetry.space_group_name_H-M   'P 1'
#
loop_
_entity.id
_entity.type
_entity.pdbx_description
1 polymer ?
#
loop_
_entity_poly.entity_id
_entity_poly.type
_entity_poly.pdbx_seq_one_letter_code
_entity_poly.pdbx_strand_id
1 'polypeptide(L)'
;MPQDPNLYGQKPQKRAKRETLSSSLDFTAQLTSLMSNAAPQGSASAASGRPRPSKQSKDDIFRAAGKSKKADTKERDAKSEKLVLKEVTGTEEETREREWAKRKMESKARLYAAMKRGDYVPKDNEAAPLVDFDRKWAENVEGKDDYETSSDDDGGNGSDGEQVIEYEDEFGRTRQGTKADKEKMERRIRRGLLGAEELERMSARPSAPSNLIYGDAIQAMAFAPDDANKMEELARKRDRSETPPEMKHYDADHEVRTKGVGFYKFSKDEETRAKEMESLEEERRKTEGQRQQREAQRAARRREIEQRRKDMGDRRAKRQAESFLDGL
;
A
#
# COMPACT_ATOMS: atom_id res chain seq x y z
N MET A 1 0.69 33.89 69.57
CA MET A 1 0.97 32.47 69.27
C MET A 1 1.41 32.39 67.81
N PRO A 2 2.70 32.24 67.51
CA PRO A 2 3.16 32.02 66.15
C PRO A 2 2.84 30.58 65.73
N GLN A 3 2.30 30.39 64.53
CA GLN A 3 1.99 29.06 64.00
C GLN A 3 3.26 28.39 63.50
N ASP A 4 3.50 27.16 63.97
CA ASP A 4 4.67 26.37 63.58
C ASP A 4 4.59 25.97 62.08
N PRO A 5 5.62 26.28 61.27
CA PRO A 5 5.64 26.01 59.83
C PRO A 5 5.84 24.52 59.48
N ASN A 6 5.85 23.64 60.49
CA ASN A 6 6.12 22.21 60.36
C ASN A 6 4.88 21.32 60.61
N LEU A 7 3.69 21.89 60.75
CA LEU A 7 2.48 21.14 61.09
C LEU A 7 1.93 20.30 59.92
N TYR A 8 2.32 20.60 58.69
CA TYR A 8 2.03 19.77 57.52
C TYR A 8 3.36 19.40 56.85
N GLY A 9 3.80 18.16 57.09
CA GLY A 9 5.11 17.65 56.71
C GLY A 9 5.55 18.07 55.30
N GLN A 10 6.70 18.74 55.23
CA GLN A 10 7.29 19.13 53.96
C GLN A 10 7.60 17.89 53.12
N LYS A 11 7.16 17.89 51.86
CA LYS A 11 7.49 16.82 50.90
C LYS A 11 9.02 16.80 50.71
N PRO A 12 9.68 15.63 50.75
CA PRO A 12 11.11 15.54 50.52
C PRO A 12 11.45 15.98 49.09
N GLN A 13 12.51 16.77 48.95
CA GLN A 13 13.02 17.18 47.63
C GLN A 13 13.51 15.95 46.87
N LYS A 14 12.99 15.74 45.66
CA LYS A 14 13.38 14.64 44.78
C LYS A 14 14.87 14.75 44.45
N ARG A 15 15.68 13.84 44.97
CA ARG A 15 17.07 13.67 44.53
C ARG A 15 17.06 13.27 43.06
N ALA A 16 17.74 14.03 42.21
CA ALA A 16 17.95 13.66 40.82
C ALA A 16 18.76 12.36 40.78
N LYS A 17 18.16 11.28 40.25
CA LYS A 17 18.88 10.05 39.94
C LYS A 17 19.86 10.36 38.82
N ARG A 18 21.16 10.23 39.08
CA ARG A 18 22.16 10.06 38.01
C ARG A 18 22.02 8.63 37.50
N GLU A 19 21.20 8.45 36.48
CA GLU A 19 21.08 7.17 35.78
C GLU A 19 22.22 7.05 34.75
N THR A 20 22.84 5.87 34.74
CA THR A 20 23.93 5.50 33.84
C THR A 20 23.45 5.49 32.39
N LEU A 21 24.18 6.20 31.52
CA LEU A 21 23.86 6.43 30.11
C LEU A 21 23.86 5.12 29.32
N SER A 22 22.67 4.58 29.04
CA SER A 22 22.49 3.31 28.31
C SER A 22 21.80 3.51 26.95
N SER A 23 21.33 4.71 26.60
CA SER A 23 20.58 4.95 25.37
C SER A 23 21.28 5.97 24.47
N SER A 24 21.31 5.67 23.16
CA SER A 24 21.87 6.56 22.13
C SER A 24 21.11 7.89 22.06
N LEU A 25 19.81 7.88 22.39
CA LEU A 25 18.97 9.07 22.41
C LEU A 25 19.37 10.07 23.51
N ASP A 26 19.70 9.59 24.70
CA ASP A 26 20.15 10.46 25.80
C ASP A 26 21.51 11.10 25.52
N PHE A 27 22.40 10.38 24.83
CA PHE A 27 23.68 10.92 24.36
C PHE A 27 23.48 12.00 23.29
N THR A 28 22.58 11.78 22.33
CA THR A 28 22.25 12.81 21.33
C THR A 28 21.62 14.05 21.94
N ALA A 29 20.71 13.88 22.92
CA ALA A 29 20.07 15.00 23.60
C ALA A 29 21.08 15.86 24.38
N GLN A 30 22.06 15.22 25.03
CA GLN A 30 23.14 15.94 25.71
C GLN A 30 24.09 16.61 24.74
N LEU A 31 24.45 15.99 23.60
CA LEU A 31 25.25 16.65 22.57
C LEU A 31 24.53 17.85 21.98
N THR A 32 23.23 17.76 21.67
CA THR A 32 22.46 18.92 21.21
C THR A 32 22.40 20.02 22.26
N SER A 33 22.29 19.68 23.54
CA SER A 33 22.30 20.66 24.64
C SER A 33 23.68 21.29 24.85
N LEU A 34 24.77 20.56 24.60
CA LEU A 34 26.14 21.07 24.71
C LEU A 34 26.49 21.94 23.50
N MET A 35 26.03 21.57 22.31
CA MET A 35 26.17 22.37 21.09
C MET A 35 25.36 23.67 21.16
N SER A 36 24.18 23.68 21.78
CA SER A 36 23.40 24.91 21.98
C SER A 36 23.99 25.86 23.02
N ASN A 37 24.80 25.35 23.96
CA ASN A 37 25.45 26.15 25.00
C ASN A 37 26.90 26.57 24.64
N ALA A 38 27.43 26.06 23.53
CA ALA A 38 28.76 26.38 23.01
C ALA A 38 28.66 27.39 21.85
N ALA A 39 28.12 28.58 22.12
CA ALA A 39 28.33 29.74 21.26
C ALA A 39 29.19 30.77 22.04
N PRO A 40 30.32 31.24 21.46
CA PRO A 40 31.26 32.11 22.16
C PRO A 40 30.70 33.53 22.28
N GLN A 41 31.05 34.19 23.39
CA GLN A 41 30.98 35.64 23.51
C GLN A 41 31.88 36.29 22.45
N GLY A 42 31.32 37.15 21.59
CA GLY A 42 32.12 37.98 20.69
C GLY A 42 31.42 38.47 19.42
N SER A 43 30.92 39.71 19.49
CA SER A 43 30.75 40.72 18.42
C SER A 43 30.07 40.40 17.06
N ALA A 44 29.03 41.20 16.79
CA ALA A 44 28.80 42.02 15.58
C ALA A 44 27.41 41.83 14.91
N SER A 45 26.58 42.87 15.10
CA SER A 45 25.66 43.49 14.13
C SER A 45 24.89 42.62 13.12
N ALA A 46 23.58 42.48 13.35
CA ALA A 46 22.58 42.57 12.28
C ALA A 46 21.23 43.04 12.83
N ALA A 47 20.63 43.98 12.11
CA ALA A 47 19.51 44.84 12.44
C ALA A 47 18.22 44.15 12.95
N SER A 48 17.57 44.82 13.91
CA SER A 48 16.20 44.56 14.34
C SER A 48 15.18 44.97 13.27
N GLY A 49 14.48 43.98 12.70
CA GLY A 49 13.31 44.21 11.85
C GLY A 49 12.06 44.46 12.69
N ARG A 50 11.44 45.64 12.54
CA ARG A 50 10.14 46.00 13.13
C ARG A 50 9.01 45.05 12.65
N PRO A 51 8.07 44.61 13.51
CA PRO A 51 6.92 43.84 13.07
C PRO A 51 5.93 44.74 12.30
N ARG A 52 5.52 44.31 11.10
CA ARG A 52 4.46 44.98 10.31
C ARG A 52 3.08 44.66 10.88
N PRO A 53 2.12 45.62 10.87
CA PRO A 53 0.79 45.43 11.44
C PRO A 53 -0.05 44.42 10.65
N SER A 54 -0.79 43.60 11.41
CA SER A 54 -1.66 42.52 10.95
C SER A 54 -2.76 43.02 10.01
N LYS A 55 -2.79 42.47 8.79
CA LYS A 55 -3.99 42.54 7.95
C LYS A 55 -4.99 41.50 8.45
N GLN A 56 -6.19 42.00 8.75
CA GLN A 56 -7.35 41.23 9.20
C GLN A 56 -7.63 40.04 8.27
N SER A 57 -7.87 38.89 8.89
CA SER A 57 -8.30 37.66 8.20
C SER A 57 -9.68 37.88 7.61
N LYS A 58 -9.75 38.04 6.29
CA LYS A 58 -11.01 37.89 5.57
C LYS A 58 -11.42 36.42 5.61
N ASP A 59 -12.68 36.17 5.90
CA ASP A 59 -13.28 34.85 6.02
C ASP A 59 -13.08 34.05 4.74
N ASP A 60 -12.27 33.01 4.85
CA ASP A 60 -11.99 32.06 3.79
C ASP A 60 -13.11 31.02 3.78
N ILE A 61 -13.92 31.03 2.71
CA ILE A 61 -15.13 30.22 2.51
C ILE A 61 -14.84 28.72 2.57
N PHE A 62 -13.58 28.30 2.46
CA PHE A 62 -13.14 26.91 2.59
C PHE A 62 -12.79 26.46 4.01
N ARG A 63 -12.94 27.32 5.04
CA ARG A 63 -12.80 26.95 6.46
C ARG A 63 -14.11 26.55 7.15
N ALA A 64 -15.26 26.66 6.48
CA ALA A 64 -16.59 26.44 7.07
C ALA A 64 -17.12 25.00 7.03
N ALA A 65 -16.25 23.99 6.91
CA ALA A 65 -16.65 22.57 6.95
C ALA A 65 -15.69 21.76 7.82
N GLY A 66 -15.66 22.05 9.13
CA GLY A 66 -14.77 21.33 10.02
C GLY A 66 -14.85 21.71 11.49
N LYS A 67 -16.04 21.97 12.04
CA LYS A 67 -16.20 21.94 13.50
C LYS A 67 -17.64 21.73 13.94
N SER A 68 -17.96 20.49 14.29
CA SER A 68 -18.94 20.21 15.34
C SER A 68 -18.30 19.33 16.41
N LYS A 69 -18.15 19.96 17.59
CA LYS A 69 -18.28 19.38 18.93
C LYS A 69 -17.42 18.15 19.28
N LYS A 70 -16.34 18.39 20.01
CA LYS A 70 -16.02 17.57 21.19
C LYS A 70 -15.81 18.46 22.41
N ALA A 71 -16.83 18.46 23.25
CA ALA A 71 -16.67 18.74 24.66
C ALA A 71 -15.97 17.53 25.31
N ASP A 72 -15.02 17.85 26.18
CA ASP A 72 -14.70 17.19 27.43
C ASP A 72 -14.35 15.69 27.43
N THR A 73 -13.05 15.38 27.49
CA THR A 73 -12.52 14.32 28.38
C THR A 73 -11.01 14.43 28.53
N LYS A 74 -10.59 14.88 29.71
CA LYS A 74 -9.46 14.44 30.55
C LYS A 74 -8.12 14.08 29.88
N GLU A 75 -7.13 14.87 30.26
CA GLU A 75 -5.72 14.50 30.42
C GLU A 75 -5.54 13.05 30.88
N ARG A 76 -4.94 12.21 30.02
CA ARG A 76 -4.23 11.00 30.42
C ARG A 76 -3.00 10.81 29.54
N ASP A 77 -1.87 11.15 30.14
CA ASP A 77 -0.54 10.56 29.97
C ASP A 77 -0.09 10.10 28.58
N ALA A 78 0.81 10.91 28.00
CA ALA A 78 1.70 10.61 26.89
C ALA A 78 2.76 9.54 27.26
N LYS A 79 2.33 8.33 27.62
CA LYS A 79 3.19 7.16 27.82
C LYS A 79 2.49 5.86 27.41
N SER A 80 2.35 5.61 26.10
CA SER A 80 2.24 4.24 25.57
C SER A 80 2.21 4.18 24.04
N GLU A 81 3.19 4.76 23.36
CA GLU A 81 3.51 4.30 22.00
C GLU A 81 4.47 3.10 22.09
N LYS A 82 3.95 1.99 22.61
CA LYS A 82 4.56 0.67 22.36
C LYS A 82 4.02 0.20 21.02
N LEU A 83 4.92 -0.03 20.07
CA LEU A 83 4.68 -0.72 18.81
C LEU A 83 3.81 -1.95 19.06
N VAL A 84 2.54 -1.88 18.66
CA VAL A 84 1.62 -3.02 18.69
C VAL A 84 2.07 -3.95 17.58
N LEU A 85 2.68 -5.08 17.94
CA LEU A 85 2.80 -6.20 17.00
C LEU A 85 1.38 -6.57 16.58
N LYS A 86 1.06 -6.30 15.31
CA LYS A 86 -0.08 -6.90 14.64
C LYS A 86 0.15 -8.43 14.66
N GLU A 87 -0.93 -9.15 14.94
CA GLU A 87 -1.05 -10.62 15.02
C GLU A 87 -0.85 -11.25 16.41
N VAL A 88 -1.82 -10.97 17.29
CA VAL A 88 -2.44 -12.03 18.10
C VAL A 88 -3.90 -12.10 17.66
N THR A 89 -4.19 -12.94 16.67
CA THR A 89 -5.57 -13.24 16.28
C THR A 89 -6.28 -13.90 17.45
N GLY A 90 -7.35 -13.28 17.96
CA GLY A 90 -8.21 -13.89 18.99
C GLY A 90 -8.18 -13.27 20.37
N THR A 91 -7.76 -12.01 20.53
CA THR A 91 -8.03 -11.29 21.78
C THR A 91 -9.52 -10.97 21.91
N GLU A 92 -10.06 -10.97 23.14
CA GLU A 92 -11.47 -10.67 23.41
C GLU A 92 -11.91 -9.31 22.84
N GLU A 93 -10.99 -8.35 22.78
CA GLU A 93 -11.21 -7.04 22.17
C GLU A 93 -11.50 -7.13 20.66
N GLU A 94 -10.79 -8.00 19.94
CA GLU A 94 -10.99 -8.22 18.51
C GLU A 94 -12.34 -8.92 18.23
N THR A 95 -12.81 -9.78 19.15
CA THR A 95 -14.13 -10.41 19.04
C THR A 95 -15.25 -9.39 19.24
N ARG A 96 -15.11 -8.48 20.23
CA ARG A 96 -16.07 -7.39 20.48
C ARG A 96 -16.12 -6.41 19.31
N GLU A 97 -14.98 -6.11 18.69
CA GLU A 97 -14.94 -5.26 17.50
C GLU A 97 -15.63 -5.93 16.30
N ARG A 98 -15.42 -7.24 16.09
CA ARG A 98 -16.12 -8.01 15.06
C ARG A 98 -17.63 -8.05 15.29
N GLU A 99 -18.08 -8.26 16.52
CA GLU A 99 -19.51 -8.25 16.85
C GLU A 99 -20.15 -6.88 16.65
N TRP A 100 -19.44 -5.80 17.03
CA TRP A 100 -19.88 -4.44 16.78
C TRP A 100 -19.98 -4.12 15.28
N ALA A 101 -19.00 -4.56 14.48
CA ALA A 101 -19.02 -4.42 13.04
C ALA A 101 -20.19 -5.20 12.41
N LYS A 102 -20.44 -6.44 12.86
CA LYS A 102 -21.60 -7.25 12.43
C LYS A 102 -22.92 -6.56 12.75
N ARG A 103 -23.10 -6.06 13.98
CA ARG A 103 -24.33 -5.36 14.38
C ARG A 103 -24.59 -4.10 13.54
N LYS A 104 -23.54 -3.35 13.18
CA LYS A 104 -23.65 -2.19 12.28
C LYS A 104 -23.98 -2.58 10.83
N MET A 105 -23.40 -3.68 10.35
CA MET A 105 -23.72 -4.22 9.03
C MET A 105 -25.19 -4.65 8.97
N GLU A 106 -25.66 -5.37 9.99
CA GLU A 106 -27.06 -5.78 10.09
C GLU A 106 -28.02 -4.59 10.18
N SER A 107 -27.67 -3.55 10.96
CA SER A 107 -28.51 -2.35 11.04
C SER A 107 -28.61 -1.63 9.69
N LYS A 108 -27.49 -1.56 8.93
CA LYS A 108 -27.49 -1.02 7.57
C LYS A 108 -28.28 -1.90 6.61
N ALA A 109 -28.13 -3.22 6.66
CA ALA A 109 -28.88 -4.14 5.82
C ALA A 109 -30.40 -4.02 6.05
N ARG A 110 -30.82 -3.91 7.32
CA ARG A 110 -32.23 -3.65 7.68
C ARG A 110 -32.72 -2.30 7.16
N LEU A 111 -31.88 -1.26 7.26
CA LEU A 111 -32.19 0.07 6.72
C LEU A 111 -32.40 0.01 5.20
N TYR A 112 -31.49 -0.63 4.46
CA TYR A 112 -31.62 -0.80 3.01
C TYR A 112 -32.82 -1.68 2.63
N ALA A 113 -33.13 -2.71 3.41
CA ALA A 113 -34.32 -3.54 3.18
C ALA A 113 -35.62 -2.74 3.42
N ALA A 114 -35.66 -1.87 4.42
CA ALA A 114 -36.78 -0.97 4.67
C ALA A 114 -36.91 0.09 3.55
N MET A 115 -35.79 0.65 3.09
CA MET A 115 -35.77 1.57 1.94
C MET A 115 -36.23 0.90 0.65
N LYS A 116 -35.79 -0.33 0.39
CA LYS A 116 -36.24 -1.13 -0.77
C LYS A 116 -37.72 -1.51 -0.68
N ARG A 117 -38.27 -1.67 0.53
CA ARG A 117 -39.69 -1.96 0.75
C ARG A 117 -40.57 -0.69 0.72
N GLY A 118 -39.97 0.50 0.80
CA GLY A 118 -40.70 1.76 0.92
C GLY A 118 -41.14 2.14 2.34
N ASP A 119 -40.85 1.30 3.34
CA ASP A 119 -41.21 1.53 4.76
C ASP A 119 -40.31 2.55 5.47
N TYR A 120 -39.32 3.13 4.77
CA TYR A 120 -38.36 4.04 5.36
C TYR A 120 -38.90 5.47 5.46
N VAL A 121 -39.17 5.93 6.68
CA VAL A 121 -39.50 7.33 6.97
C VAL A 121 -38.22 8.08 7.36
N PRO A 122 -37.76 9.07 6.56
CA PRO A 122 -36.62 9.91 6.92
C PRO A 122 -36.88 10.63 8.24
N LYS A 123 -35.89 10.63 9.13
CA LYS A 123 -35.93 11.48 10.34
C LYS A 123 -35.62 12.92 9.96
N ASP A 124 -36.16 13.90 10.69
CA ASP A 124 -36.13 15.35 10.39
C ASP A 124 -34.73 15.97 10.11
N ASN A 125 -33.63 15.26 10.36
CA ASN A 125 -32.25 15.73 10.12
C ASN A 125 -31.50 14.94 9.02
N GLU A 126 -32.15 13.99 8.37
CA GLU A 126 -31.56 13.17 7.30
C GLU A 126 -32.18 13.57 5.96
N ALA A 127 -31.33 13.88 4.98
CA ALA A 127 -31.79 14.20 3.63
C ALA A 127 -32.60 13.01 3.08
N ALA A 128 -33.71 13.30 2.40
CA ALA A 128 -34.53 12.29 1.75
C ALA A 128 -33.66 11.38 0.86
N PRO A 129 -33.93 10.06 0.80
CA PRO A 129 -33.13 9.15 -0.01
C PRO A 129 -33.12 9.61 -1.47
N LEU A 130 -31.93 9.87 -2.02
CA LEU A 130 -31.75 10.30 -3.42
C LEU A 130 -32.14 9.20 -4.43
N VAL A 131 -32.27 7.96 -3.96
CA VAL A 131 -32.63 6.81 -4.78
C VAL A 131 -34.13 6.55 -4.60
N ASP A 132 -34.88 6.74 -5.68
CA ASP A 132 -36.28 6.32 -5.78
C ASP A 132 -36.32 4.80 -6.07
N PHE A 133 -36.58 4.01 -5.03
CA PHE A 133 -36.59 2.55 -5.13
C PHE A 133 -37.81 2.02 -5.88
N ASP A 134 -38.93 2.75 -5.92
CA ASP A 134 -40.12 2.35 -6.69
C ASP A 134 -39.86 2.49 -8.19
N ARG A 135 -39.19 3.57 -8.60
CA ARG A 135 -38.72 3.73 -9.99
C ARG A 135 -37.70 2.65 -10.37
N LYS A 136 -36.71 2.36 -9.50
CA LYS A 136 -35.74 1.28 -9.76
C LYS A 136 -36.37 -0.11 -9.81
N TRP A 137 -37.41 -0.35 -9.01
CA TRP A 137 -38.13 -1.62 -9.04
C TRP A 137 -38.91 -1.76 -10.35
N ALA A 138 -39.60 -0.71 -10.80
CA ALA A 138 -40.28 -0.69 -12.10
C ALA A 138 -39.29 -0.83 -13.28
N GLU A 139 -38.15 -0.13 -13.26
CA GLU A 139 -37.10 -0.24 -14.28
C GLU A 139 -36.47 -1.65 -14.32
N ASN A 140 -36.34 -2.35 -13.20
CA ASN A 140 -35.86 -3.75 -13.17
C ASN A 140 -36.92 -4.77 -13.60
N VAL A 141 -38.21 -4.49 -13.46
CA VAL A 141 -39.29 -5.39 -13.91
C VAL A 141 -39.58 -5.21 -15.40
N GLU A 142 -39.50 -3.98 -15.92
CA GLU A 142 -39.65 -3.70 -17.36
C GLU A 142 -38.34 -3.88 -18.14
N GLY A 143 -37.19 -3.72 -17.47
CA GLY A 143 -35.87 -3.95 -18.01
C GLY A 143 -35.33 -5.31 -17.59
N LYS A 144 -35.75 -6.34 -18.33
CA LYS A 144 -34.88 -7.43 -18.79
C LYS A 144 -34.01 -8.10 -17.69
N ASP A 145 -34.43 -9.29 -17.26
CA ASP A 145 -33.63 -10.24 -16.47
C ASP A 145 -32.37 -10.71 -17.23
N ASP A 146 -31.37 -9.84 -17.43
CA ASP A 146 -30.09 -10.22 -18.05
C ASP A 146 -28.86 -9.46 -17.51
N TYR A 147 -28.97 -8.83 -16.33
CA TYR A 147 -27.80 -8.64 -15.45
C TYR A 147 -27.69 -9.79 -14.47
N GLU A 148 -27.57 -10.99 -15.03
CA GLU A 148 -27.00 -12.12 -14.31
C GLU A 148 -25.56 -11.72 -13.94
N THR A 149 -25.32 -11.70 -12.64
CA THR A 149 -23.99 -11.80 -12.07
C THR A 149 -23.25 -12.91 -12.83
N SER A 150 -22.20 -12.57 -13.58
CA SER A 150 -21.30 -13.56 -14.21
C SER A 150 -20.48 -14.26 -13.10
N SER A 151 -21.17 -14.97 -12.23
CA SER A 151 -20.67 -16.11 -11.49
C SER A 151 -20.74 -17.27 -12.46
N ASP A 152 -19.68 -17.42 -13.25
CA ASP A 152 -19.53 -18.51 -14.23
C ASP A 152 -19.28 -19.82 -13.44
N ASP A 153 -20.36 -20.36 -12.88
CA ASP A 153 -20.51 -21.76 -12.50
C ASP A 153 -21.06 -22.49 -13.74
N ASP A 154 -20.27 -22.55 -14.81
CA ASP A 154 -20.58 -23.46 -15.93
C ASP A 154 -20.01 -24.84 -15.59
N GLY A 155 -20.72 -25.53 -14.71
CA GLY A 155 -20.68 -26.98 -14.55
C GLY A 155 -21.38 -27.69 -15.71
N GLY A 156 -21.05 -27.31 -16.95
CA GLY A 156 -21.58 -27.89 -18.18
C GLY A 156 -21.03 -29.29 -18.43
N ASN A 157 -21.65 -30.29 -17.81
CA ASN A 157 -21.49 -31.70 -18.13
C ASN A 157 -21.96 -31.97 -19.57
N GLY A 158 -21.04 -31.83 -20.53
CA GLY A 158 -21.21 -32.24 -21.92
C GLY A 158 -19.91 -32.89 -22.40
N SER A 159 -19.98 -34.18 -22.70
CA SER A 159 -18.93 -35.08 -23.21
C SER A 159 -18.19 -34.60 -24.50
N ASP A 160 -18.41 -33.37 -24.95
CA ASP A 160 -17.95 -32.79 -26.21
C ASP A 160 -16.77 -31.81 -26.02
N GLY A 161 -16.44 -31.46 -24.77
CA GLY A 161 -15.34 -30.54 -24.43
C GLY A 161 -13.94 -31.16 -24.48
N GLU A 162 -13.82 -32.49 -24.58
CA GLU A 162 -12.53 -33.20 -24.59
C GLU A 162 -11.97 -33.41 -26.00
N GLN A 163 -12.70 -33.04 -27.06
CA GLN A 163 -12.19 -33.20 -28.42
C GLN A 163 -11.04 -32.21 -28.66
N VAL A 164 -9.83 -32.76 -28.83
CA VAL A 164 -8.63 -32.01 -29.20
C VAL A 164 -8.75 -31.63 -30.68
N ILE A 165 -8.78 -30.33 -30.96
CA ILE A 165 -8.88 -29.73 -32.29
C ILE A 165 -7.65 -28.85 -32.51
N GLU A 166 -7.18 -28.81 -33.75
CA GLU A 166 -6.16 -27.88 -34.20
C GLU A 166 -6.79 -26.51 -34.50
N TYR A 167 -6.26 -25.46 -33.86
CA TYR A 167 -6.69 -24.08 -34.12
C TYR A 167 -5.48 -23.14 -34.22
N GLU A 168 -5.63 -22.05 -34.95
CA GLU A 168 -4.58 -21.03 -35.12
C GLU A 168 -4.62 -20.01 -33.97
N ASP A 169 -3.48 -19.77 -33.34
CA ASP A 169 -3.29 -18.77 -32.28
C ASP A 169 -3.27 -17.34 -32.86
N GLU A 170 -3.35 -16.33 -31.99
CA GLU A 170 -3.28 -14.89 -32.31
C GLU A 170 -2.03 -14.50 -33.14
N PHE A 171 -0.99 -15.35 -33.12
CA PHE A 171 0.28 -15.19 -33.84
C PHE A 171 0.39 -16.04 -35.12
N GLY A 172 -0.71 -16.64 -35.58
CA GLY A 172 -0.73 -17.49 -36.79
C GLY A 172 -0.03 -18.84 -36.63
N ARG A 173 0.15 -19.31 -35.39
CA ARG A 173 0.75 -20.63 -35.10
C ARG A 173 -0.36 -21.66 -34.86
N THR A 174 -0.24 -22.84 -35.45
CA THR A 174 -1.17 -23.96 -35.20
C THR A 174 -0.93 -24.55 -33.80
N ARG A 175 -1.98 -24.60 -32.97
CA ARG A 175 -1.97 -25.18 -31.62
C ARG A 175 -3.04 -26.26 -31.52
N GLN A 176 -2.73 -27.33 -30.81
CA GLN A 176 -3.68 -28.38 -30.43
C GLN A 176 -4.32 -27.99 -29.09
N GLY A 177 -5.64 -27.95 -29.02
CA GLY A 177 -6.34 -27.72 -27.75
C GLY A 177 -7.81 -28.07 -27.83
N THR A 178 -8.54 -27.89 -26.74
CA THR A 178 -9.96 -28.25 -26.72
C THR A 178 -10.80 -27.25 -27.51
N LYS A 179 -11.99 -27.67 -27.94
CA LYS A 179 -13.00 -26.76 -28.54
C LYS A 179 -13.30 -25.56 -27.62
N ALA A 180 -13.33 -25.79 -26.31
CA ALA A 180 -13.53 -24.73 -25.32
C ALA A 180 -12.36 -23.73 -25.28
N ASP A 181 -11.12 -24.18 -25.46
CA ASP A 181 -9.95 -23.30 -25.50
C ASP A 181 -9.95 -22.40 -26.74
N LYS A 182 -10.36 -22.96 -27.89
CA LYS A 182 -10.56 -22.18 -29.13
C LYS A 182 -11.59 -21.07 -28.91
N GLU A 183 -12.75 -21.41 -28.34
CA GLU A 183 -13.81 -20.43 -28.10
C GLU A 183 -13.40 -19.32 -27.10
N LYS A 184 -12.68 -19.69 -26.02
CA LYS A 184 -12.11 -18.72 -25.07
C LYS A 184 -11.15 -17.74 -25.74
N MET A 185 -10.33 -18.23 -26.66
CA MET A 185 -9.40 -17.39 -27.41
C MET A 185 -10.13 -16.49 -28.40
N GLU A 186 -11.10 -17.00 -29.17
CA GLU A 186 -11.94 -16.17 -30.05
C GLU A 186 -12.68 -15.07 -29.28
N ARG A 187 -13.19 -15.40 -28.08
CA ARG A 187 -13.86 -14.43 -27.20
C ARG A 187 -12.90 -13.33 -26.74
N ARG A 188 -11.65 -13.68 -26.41
CA ARG A 188 -10.60 -12.72 -26.07
C ARG A 188 -10.29 -11.80 -27.26
N ILE A 189 -10.14 -12.36 -28.46
CA ILE A 189 -9.88 -11.59 -29.69
C ILE A 189 -11.03 -10.61 -29.96
N ARG A 190 -12.28 -11.08 -29.90
CA ARG A 190 -13.46 -10.21 -30.09
C ARG A 190 -13.51 -9.09 -29.06
N ARG A 191 -13.21 -9.37 -27.79
CA ARG A 191 -13.13 -8.34 -26.75
C ARG A 191 -11.99 -7.35 -26.99
N GLY A 192 -10.84 -7.84 -27.46
CA GLY A 192 -9.70 -6.99 -27.82
C GLY A 192 -10.02 -6.04 -28.98
N LEU A 193 -10.71 -6.54 -30.02
CA LEU A 193 -11.16 -5.73 -31.16
C LEU A 193 -12.18 -4.66 -30.73
N LEU A 194 -13.19 -5.03 -29.94
CA LEU A 194 -14.18 -4.08 -29.42
C LEU A 194 -13.54 -3.03 -28.52
N GLY A 195 -12.59 -3.43 -27.65
CA GLY A 195 -11.86 -2.51 -26.79
C GLY A 195 -10.94 -1.55 -27.57
N ALA A 196 -10.35 -2.02 -28.68
CA ALA A 196 -9.55 -1.16 -29.56
C ALA A 196 -10.43 -0.14 -30.29
N GLU A 197 -11.60 -0.55 -30.79
CA GLU A 197 -12.57 0.32 -31.45
C GLU A 197 -13.15 1.36 -30.47
N GLU A 198 -13.45 0.96 -29.23
CA GLU A 198 -13.89 1.86 -28.17
C GLU A 198 -12.78 2.86 -27.80
N LEU A 199 -11.52 2.41 -27.72
CA LEU A 199 -10.38 3.29 -27.44
C LEU A 199 -10.13 4.30 -28.58
N GLU A 200 -10.38 3.91 -29.84
CA GLU A 200 -10.33 4.82 -30.99
C GLU A 200 -11.46 5.87 -30.92
N ARG A 201 -12.69 5.46 -30.57
CA ARG A 201 -13.83 6.37 -30.38
C ARG A 201 -13.64 7.35 -29.22
N MET A 202 -13.04 6.89 -28.12
CA MET A 202 -12.83 7.68 -26.90
C MET A 202 -11.50 8.45 -26.92
N SER A 203 -10.69 8.25 -27.95
CA SER A 203 -9.44 8.97 -28.13
C SER A 203 -9.74 10.44 -28.42
N ALA A 204 -9.15 11.35 -27.64
CA ALA A 204 -9.23 12.80 -27.90
C ALA A 204 -8.41 13.24 -29.12
N ARG A 205 -7.73 12.30 -29.81
CA ARG A 205 -7.01 12.58 -31.05
C ARG A 205 -7.99 12.44 -32.21
N PRO A 206 -8.03 13.41 -33.15
CA PRO A 206 -8.82 13.25 -34.36
C PRO A 206 -8.36 12.02 -35.13
N SER A 207 -9.30 11.27 -35.72
CA SER A 207 -8.98 10.15 -36.61
C SER A 207 -8.15 10.66 -37.79
N ALA A 208 -7.21 9.83 -38.26
CA ALA A 208 -6.41 10.19 -39.42
C ALA A 208 -7.34 10.37 -40.64
N PRO A 209 -7.14 11.41 -41.48
CA PRO A 209 -7.99 11.62 -42.64
C PRO A 209 -7.88 10.42 -43.59
N SER A 210 -9.03 9.87 -44.02
CA SER A 210 -9.10 8.73 -44.94
C SER A 210 -8.52 9.06 -46.31
N ASN A 211 -8.69 10.30 -46.74
CA ASN A 211 -8.11 10.83 -47.97
C ASN A 211 -7.00 11.81 -47.59
N LEU A 212 -5.75 11.34 -47.62
CA LEU A 212 -4.61 12.24 -47.53
C LEU A 212 -4.59 13.10 -48.80
N ILE A 213 -4.60 14.42 -48.65
CA ILE A 213 -4.40 15.33 -49.77
C ILE A 213 -2.93 15.25 -50.15
N TYR A 214 -2.66 14.56 -51.24
CA TYR A 214 -1.35 14.51 -51.83
C TYR A 214 -1.08 15.82 -52.58
N GLY A 215 -0.02 16.55 -52.20
CA GLY A 215 0.46 17.68 -52.99
C GLY A 215 1.08 17.22 -54.31
N ASP A 216 1.22 18.14 -55.28
CA ASP A 216 1.75 17.89 -56.63
C ASP A 216 3.15 17.23 -56.62
N ALA A 217 3.96 17.53 -55.60
CA ALA A 217 5.22 16.83 -55.33
C ALA A 217 5.13 16.07 -54.00
N ILE A 218 4.57 14.85 -54.02
CA ILE A 218 4.82 13.91 -52.93
C ILE A 218 6.29 13.49 -53.07
N GLN A 219 7.15 13.88 -52.13
CA GLN A 219 8.45 13.22 -51.98
C GLN A 219 8.23 11.83 -51.36
N ALA A 220 7.47 10.96 -52.03
CA ALA A 220 7.25 9.57 -51.62
C ALA A 220 8.59 8.80 -51.58
N MET A 221 9.58 9.31 -52.32
CA MET A 221 10.95 8.80 -52.41
C MET A 221 11.98 9.76 -51.77
N ALA A 222 11.60 10.60 -50.80
CA ALA A 222 12.60 11.37 -50.01
C ALA A 222 13.61 10.45 -49.32
N PHE A 223 13.12 9.28 -48.88
CA PHE A 223 13.92 8.17 -48.41
C PHE A 223 13.63 7.01 -49.34
N ALA A 224 14.58 6.67 -50.22
CA ALA A 224 14.52 5.44 -50.99
C ALA A 224 14.96 4.29 -50.06
N PRO A 225 14.03 3.44 -49.55
CA PRO A 225 14.42 2.30 -48.72
C PRO A 225 15.26 1.28 -49.48
N ASP A 226 15.22 1.31 -50.81
CA ASP A 226 15.96 0.42 -51.71
C ASP A 226 17.46 0.74 -51.77
N ASP A 227 17.87 1.96 -51.38
CA ASP A 227 19.28 2.36 -51.33
C ASP A 227 19.92 1.92 -50.01
N ALA A 228 20.28 0.63 -49.93
CA ALA A 228 20.90 0.02 -48.76
C ALA A 228 22.11 0.82 -48.21
N ASN A 229 22.92 1.41 -49.10
CA ASN A 229 24.10 2.20 -48.73
C ASN A 229 23.73 3.50 -47.99
N LYS A 230 22.68 4.20 -48.43
CA LYS A 230 22.22 5.45 -47.77
C LYS A 230 21.59 5.14 -46.41
N MET A 231 20.88 4.02 -46.32
CA MET A 231 20.35 3.52 -45.05
C MET A 231 21.46 3.14 -44.07
N GLU A 232 22.54 2.50 -44.55
CA GLU A 232 23.73 2.20 -43.74
C GLU A 232 24.46 3.46 -43.27
N GLU A 233 24.59 4.48 -44.13
CA GLU A 233 25.16 5.78 -43.74
C GLU A 233 24.31 6.50 -42.69
N LEU A 234 22.98 6.46 -42.81
CA LEU A 234 22.06 7.01 -41.83
C LEU A 234 22.15 6.25 -40.50
N ALA A 235 22.24 4.92 -40.54
CA ALA A 235 22.45 4.08 -39.37
C ALA A 235 23.78 4.40 -38.68
N ARG A 236 24.90 4.50 -39.41
CA ARG A 236 26.21 4.90 -38.88
C ARG A 236 26.22 6.31 -38.27
N LYS A 237 25.45 7.25 -38.84
CA LYS A 237 25.30 8.61 -38.29
C LYS A 237 24.44 8.64 -37.03
N ARG A 238 23.48 7.71 -36.90
CA ARG A 238 22.59 7.54 -35.75
C ARG A 238 23.27 6.80 -34.61
N ASP A 239 24.03 5.75 -34.93
CA ASP A 239 24.72 4.86 -33.99
C ASP A 239 26.07 5.46 -33.54
N ARG A 240 26.13 6.80 -33.43
CA ARG A 240 27.26 7.55 -32.85
C ARG A 240 27.23 7.57 -31.32
N SER A 241 26.16 7.08 -30.70
CA SER A 241 26.22 6.72 -29.29
C SER A 241 27.13 5.50 -29.19
N GLU A 242 28.29 5.67 -28.55
CA GLU A 242 29.19 4.57 -28.24
C GLU A 242 28.37 3.42 -27.63
N THR A 243 28.24 2.32 -28.38
CA THR A 243 27.67 1.07 -27.91
C THR A 243 28.85 0.17 -27.55
N PRO A 244 29.10 -0.15 -26.27
CA PRO A 244 28.21 0.00 -25.10
C PRO A 244 28.22 1.42 -24.51
N PRO A 245 27.08 1.91 -23.98
CA PRO A 245 27.03 3.21 -23.33
C PRO A 245 28.04 3.26 -22.18
N GLU A 246 28.66 4.43 -21.98
CA GLU A 246 29.46 4.70 -20.79
C GLU A 246 28.69 4.24 -19.54
N MET A 247 29.36 3.56 -18.61
CA MET A 247 28.76 3.04 -17.37
C MET A 247 28.38 4.18 -16.42
N LYS A 248 27.38 4.98 -16.81
CA LYS A 248 26.88 6.10 -16.03
C LYS A 248 26.00 5.58 -14.91
N HIS A 249 26.49 5.73 -13.70
CA HIS A 249 25.76 5.39 -12.50
C HIS A 249 24.75 6.48 -12.12
N TYR A 250 23.70 6.07 -11.42
CA TYR A 250 22.72 6.99 -10.86
C TYR A 250 23.38 7.99 -9.91
N ASP A 251 23.23 9.30 -10.18
CA ASP A 251 23.66 10.36 -9.29
C ASP A 251 22.46 10.91 -8.51
N ALA A 252 22.52 10.72 -7.20
CA ALA A 252 21.47 11.13 -6.29
C ALA A 252 21.35 12.65 -6.15
N ASP A 253 22.35 13.44 -6.57
CA ASP A 253 22.27 14.91 -6.49
C ASP A 253 21.34 15.50 -7.56
N HIS A 254 21.10 14.77 -8.65
CA HIS A 254 20.16 15.19 -9.70
C HIS A 254 18.69 14.94 -9.34
N GLU A 255 18.41 14.17 -8.28
CA GLU A 255 17.05 13.90 -7.84
C GLU A 255 16.55 14.96 -6.86
N VAL A 256 15.50 15.68 -7.26
CA VAL A 256 14.85 16.73 -6.46
C VAL A 256 13.80 16.16 -5.47
N ARG A 257 13.58 14.83 -5.48
CA ARG A 257 12.63 14.18 -4.56
C ARG A 257 13.18 14.08 -3.15
N THR A 258 12.27 14.01 -2.17
CA THR A 258 12.60 13.77 -0.77
C THR A 258 13.08 12.33 -0.58
N LYS A 259 14.36 12.16 -0.29
CA LYS A 259 14.98 10.86 0.02
C LYS A 259 14.47 10.36 1.37
N GLY A 260 14.13 9.07 1.45
CA GLY A 260 13.58 8.45 2.66
C GLY A 260 14.63 8.14 3.73
N VAL A 261 14.18 7.62 4.88
CA VAL A 261 15.07 7.13 5.94
C VAL A 261 15.83 5.90 5.45
N GLY A 262 17.14 5.87 5.66
CA GLY A 262 18.01 4.79 5.18
C GLY A 262 18.52 4.99 3.75
N PHE A 263 18.34 6.19 3.17
CA PHE A 263 18.99 6.53 1.91
C PHE A 263 20.52 6.63 2.08
N TYR A 264 21.27 5.90 1.23
CA TYR A 264 22.73 5.92 1.17
C TYR A 264 23.18 6.35 -0.24
N LYS A 265 24.10 7.32 -0.31
CA LYS A 265 24.65 7.83 -1.58
C LYS A 265 26.00 7.17 -1.83
N PHE A 266 26.10 6.42 -2.92
CA PHE A 266 27.37 5.88 -3.38
C PHE A 266 28.27 6.97 -3.97
N SER A 267 29.58 6.76 -3.85
CA SER A 267 30.58 7.58 -4.52
C SER A 267 30.48 7.48 -6.05
N LYS A 268 31.01 8.50 -6.72
CA LYS A 268 31.12 8.57 -8.19
C LYS A 268 32.29 7.74 -8.71
N ASP A 269 33.34 7.59 -7.89
CA ASP A 269 34.54 6.85 -8.29
C ASP A 269 34.26 5.34 -8.16
N GLU A 270 34.44 4.60 -9.26
CA GLU A 270 34.07 3.18 -9.37
C GLU A 270 34.73 2.31 -8.29
N GLU A 271 36.00 2.54 -7.97
CA GLU A 271 36.72 1.76 -6.95
C GLU A 271 36.13 1.96 -5.54
N THR A 272 35.81 3.21 -5.20
CA THR A 272 35.25 3.54 -3.89
C THR A 272 33.83 3.00 -3.77
N ARG A 273 33.04 3.13 -4.85
CA ARG A 273 31.70 2.57 -4.95
C ARG A 273 31.70 1.05 -4.84
N ALA A 274 32.65 0.35 -5.47
CA ALA A 274 32.78 -1.09 -5.35
C ALA A 274 33.05 -1.53 -3.91
N LYS A 275 33.94 -0.82 -3.20
CA LYS A 275 34.21 -1.06 -1.77
C LYS A 275 32.99 -0.78 -0.88
N GLU A 276 32.26 0.30 -1.17
CA GLU A 276 31.00 0.62 -0.47
C GLU A 276 29.95 -0.49 -0.68
N MET A 277 29.82 -0.99 -1.90
CA MET A 277 28.93 -2.12 -2.24
C MET A 277 29.33 -3.40 -1.51
N GLU A 278 30.63 -3.74 -1.50
CA GLU A 278 31.15 -4.91 -0.80
C GLU A 278 30.88 -4.84 0.71
N SER A 279 31.11 -3.68 1.33
CA SER A 279 30.79 -3.43 2.74
C SER A 279 29.31 -3.65 3.06
N LEU A 280 28.41 -3.12 2.22
CA LEU A 280 26.96 -3.31 2.38
C LEU A 280 26.54 -4.77 2.20
N GLU A 281 27.16 -5.49 1.27
CA GLU A 281 26.93 -6.93 1.11
C GLU A 281 27.37 -7.73 2.34
N GLU A 282 28.49 -7.37 2.96
CA GLU A 282 28.91 -8.00 4.20
C GLU A 282 27.92 -7.77 5.35
N GLU A 283 27.45 -6.53 5.52
CA GLU A 283 26.43 -6.20 6.53
C GLU A 283 25.13 -6.98 6.27
N ARG A 284 24.73 -7.10 5.01
CA ARG A 284 23.58 -7.91 4.61
C ARG A 284 23.78 -9.38 4.96
N ARG A 285 24.92 -9.98 4.63
CA ARG A 285 25.23 -11.38 4.98
C ARG A 285 25.24 -11.59 6.50
N LYS A 286 25.80 -10.65 7.27
CA LYS A 286 25.82 -10.69 8.75
C LYS A 286 24.38 -10.64 9.31
N THR A 287 23.54 -9.74 8.81
CA THR A 287 22.14 -9.60 9.29
C THR A 287 21.25 -10.77 8.87
N GLU A 288 21.41 -11.28 7.65
CA GLU A 288 20.73 -12.49 7.18
C GLU A 288 21.13 -13.71 8.02
N GLY A 289 22.43 -13.89 8.29
CA GLY A 289 22.91 -14.95 9.19
C GLY A 289 22.29 -14.86 10.58
N GLN A 290 22.25 -13.67 11.18
CA GLN A 290 21.60 -13.47 12.49
C GLN A 290 20.08 -13.73 12.46
N ARG A 291 19.40 -13.40 11.35
CA ARG A 291 17.97 -13.70 11.19
C ARG A 291 17.75 -15.20 11.10
N GLN A 292 18.52 -15.91 10.27
CA GLN A 292 18.44 -17.36 10.14
C GLN A 292 18.74 -18.08 11.45
N GLN A 293 19.76 -17.64 12.20
CA GLN A 293 20.06 -18.21 13.53
C GLN A 293 18.91 -18.04 14.51
N ARG A 294 18.30 -16.84 14.57
CA ARG A 294 17.13 -16.59 15.44
C ARG A 294 15.91 -17.40 15.02
N GLU A 295 15.71 -17.56 13.72
CA GLU A 295 14.63 -18.38 13.17
C GLU A 295 14.84 -19.86 13.48
N ALA A 296 16.06 -20.38 13.31
CA ALA A 296 16.43 -21.74 13.65
C ALA A 296 16.23 -22.03 15.15
N GLN A 297 16.63 -21.11 16.03
CA GLN A 297 16.37 -21.23 17.48
C GLN A 297 14.87 -21.25 17.80
N ARG A 298 14.08 -20.36 17.17
CA ARG A 298 12.61 -20.35 17.32
C ARG A 298 11.98 -21.64 16.81
N ALA A 299 12.42 -22.15 15.68
CA ALA A 299 11.95 -23.41 15.10
C ALA A 299 12.31 -24.61 15.97
N ALA A 300 13.53 -24.66 16.52
CA ALA A 300 13.96 -25.69 17.47
C ALA A 300 13.09 -25.68 18.74
N ARG A 301 12.86 -24.50 19.33
CA ARG A 301 11.96 -24.35 20.49
C ARG A 301 10.52 -24.78 20.15
N ARG A 302 10.02 -24.45 18.96
CA ARG A 302 8.68 -24.88 18.50
C ARG A 302 8.58 -26.39 18.38
N ARG A 303 9.60 -27.06 17.84
CA ARG A 303 9.67 -28.53 17.74
C ARG A 303 9.69 -29.20 19.12
N GLU A 304 10.47 -28.65 20.07
CA GLU A 304 10.50 -29.16 21.45
C GLU A 304 9.12 -29.03 22.12
N ILE A 305 8.46 -27.88 21.97
CA ILE A 305 7.11 -27.66 22.50
C ILE A 305 6.09 -28.61 21.86
N GLU A 306 6.18 -28.86 20.55
CA GLU A 306 5.32 -29.82 19.86
C GLU A 306 5.54 -31.26 20.34
N GLN A 307 6.79 -31.68 20.53
CA GLN A 307 7.11 -33.00 21.11
C GLN A 307 6.54 -33.14 22.52
N ARG A 308 6.78 -32.14 23.39
CA ARG A 308 6.20 -32.13 24.75
C ARG A 308 4.68 -32.14 24.74
N ARG A 309 4.04 -31.48 23.77
CA ARG A 309 2.58 -31.50 23.58
C ARG A 309 2.08 -32.89 23.18
N LYS A 310 2.80 -33.59 22.29
CA LYS A 310 2.50 -34.97 21.90
C LYS A 310 2.62 -35.92 23.09
N ASP A 311 3.73 -35.88 23.82
CA ASP A 311 3.95 -36.74 25.00
C ASP A 311 2.87 -36.54 26.08
N MET A 312 2.46 -35.29 26.31
CA MET A 312 1.37 -34.96 27.24
C MET A 312 0.01 -35.44 26.72
N GLY A 313 -0.21 -35.39 25.40
CA GLY A 313 -1.38 -35.97 24.74
C GLY A 313 -1.44 -37.48 24.94
N ASP A 314 -0.34 -38.19 24.69
CA ASP A 314 -0.24 -39.64 24.84
C ASP A 314 -0.45 -40.07 26.30
N ARG A 315 0.14 -39.34 27.26
CA ARG A 315 -0.10 -39.59 28.69
C ARG A 315 -1.55 -39.38 29.10
N ARG A 316 -2.22 -38.36 28.54
CA ARG A 316 -3.65 -38.11 28.80
C ARG A 316 -4.53 -39.20 28.18
N ALA A 317 -4.24 -39.62 26.95
CA ALA A 317 -4.94 -40.70 26.27
C ALA A 317 -4.82 -42.02 27.04
N LYS A 318 -3.61 -42.37 27.52
CA LYS A 318 -3.40 -43.55 28.37
C LYS A 318 -4.20 -43.50 29.67
N ARG A 319 -4.18 -42.37 30.39
CA ARG A 319 -5.00 -42.20 31.60
C ARG A 319 -6.49 -42.33 31.34
N GLN A 320 -6.98 -41.78 30.22
CA GLN A 320 -8.39 -41.92 29.84
C GLN A 320 -8.74 -43.37 29.52
N ALA A 321 -7.86 -44.10 28.82
CA ALA A 321 -8.06 -45.51 28.52
C ALA A 321 -8.05 -46.38 29.78
N GLU A 322 -7.12 -46.14 30.72
CA GLU A 322 -7.07 -46.82 32.03
C GLU A 322 -8.34 -46.54 32.85
N SER A 323 -8.78 -45.28 32.93
CA SER A 323 -10.03 -44.94 33.65
C SER A 323 -11.29 -45.53 33.01
N PHE A 324 -11.26 -45.75 31.69
CA PHE A 324 -12.36 -46.42 30.99
C PHE A 324 -12.37 -47.92 31.29
N LEU A 325 -11.20 -48.56 31.34
CA LEU A 325 -11.06 -49.98 31.69
C LEU A 325 -11.42 -50.28 33.15
N ASP A 326 -11.09 -49.39 34.08
CA ASP A 326 -11.38 -49.56 35.52
C ASP A 326 -12.88 -49.37 35.84
N GLY A 327 -13.63 -48.75 34.92
CA GLY A 327 -15.08 -48.54 35.04
C GLY A 327 -15.95 -49.61 34.41
N LEU A 328 -15.36 -50.71 33.89
CA LEU A 328 -16.05 -51.82 33.23
C LEU A 328 -16.11 -53.07 34.13
#